data_AF-A0A9E5RIR3-F1
#
_entry.id   AF-A0A9E5RIR3-F1
#
_cell.length_a   1.000
_cell.length_b   1.000
_cell.length_c   1.000
_cell.angle_alpha   90.00
_cell.angle_beta   90.00
_cell.angle_gamma   90.00
#
_symmetry.space_group_name_H-M   'P 1'
#
loop_
_entity.id
_entity.type
_entity.pdbx_description
1 polymer ?
#
loop_
_entity_poly.entity_id
_entity_poly.type
_entity_poly.pdbx_seq_one_letter_code
_entity_poly.pdbx_strand_id
1 'polypeptide(L)' 'MYFAEFAFTGTTELASELLIHAPSKIAASDFAQEYASNWGIELFSLTPATEKQVRLYSLLGKSIEL' A
#
# COMPACT_ATOMS: atom_id res chain seq x y z
N MET A 1 8.61 3.14 6.31
CA MET A 1 7.26 2.56 6.12
C MET A 1 6.49 3.42 5.14
N TYR A 2 5.73 2.78 4.26
CA TYR A 2 4.96 3.45 3.24
C TYR A 2 3.52 2.98 3.30
N PHE A 3 2.59 3.92 3.15
CA PHE A 3 1.19 3.63 3.00
C PHE A 3 0.87 3.57 1.50
N ALA A 4 0.27 2.47 1.07
CA ALA A 4 -0.15 2.25 -0.30
C ALA A 4 -1.67 2.15 -0.37
N GLU A 5 -2.26 2.95 -1.26
CA GLU A 5 -3.69 2.92 -1.58
C GLU A 5 -3.85 2.40 -3.00
N PHE A 6 -4.79 1.49 -3.19
CA PHE A 6 -5.03 0.81 -4.46
C PHE A 6 -6.47 1.08 -4.92
N ALA A 7 -6.66 1.39 -6.20
CA ALA A 7 -7.98 1.73 -6.74
C ALA A 7 -8.15 1.22 -8.17
N PHE A 8 -9.40 0.90 -8.53
CA PHE A 8 -9.76 0.58 -9.92
C PHE A 8 -10.22 1.83 -10.66
N THR A 9 -9.85 1.99 -11.93
CA THR A 9 -10.18 3.20 -12.72
C THR A 9 -11.68 3.43 -12.97
N GLY A 10 -12.51 2.41 -12.77
CA GLY A 10 -13.96 2.46 -12.98
C GLY A 10 -14.80 2.78 -11.73
N THR A 11 -14.19 3.02 -10.58
CA THR A 11 -14.90 3.29 -9.32
C THR A 11 -14.17 4.31 -8.43
N THR A 12 -14.90 4.95 -7.53
CA THR A 12 -14.32 5.81 -6.47
C THR A 12 -13.96 5.02 -5.21
N GLU A 13 -14.29 3.72 -5.17
CA GLU A 13 -13.98 2.86 -4.04
C GLU A 13 -12.53 2.37 -4.11
N LEU A 14 -11.87 2.34 -2.94
CA LEU A 14 -10.55 1.72 -2.81
C LEU A 14 -10.67 0.21 -2.96
N ALA A 15 -9.79 -0.36 -3.78
CA ALA A 15 -9.63 -1.79 -3.93
C ALA A 15 -8.96 -2.39 -2.68
N SER A 16 -7.92 -1.73 -2.18
CA SER A 16 -7.12 -2.19 -1.04
C SER A 16 -6.29 -1.06 -0.46
N GLU A 17 -5.81 -1.25 0.76
CA GLU A 17 -4.86 -0.38 1.43
C GLU A 17 -3.89 -1.23 2.24
N LEU A 18 -2.59 -0.93 2.14
CA LEU A 18 -1.54 -1.70 2.81
C LEU A 18 -0.52 -0.77 3.47
N LEU A 19 -0.05 -1.18 4.65
CA LEU A 19 1.15 -0.62 5.25
C LEU A 19 2.36 -1.49 4.88
N ILE A 20 3.31 -0.92 4.14
CA ILE A 20 4.50 -1.63 3.63
C ILE A 20 5.74 -1.20 4.44
N HIS A 21 6.36 -2.14 5.13
CA HIS A 21 7.67 -1.97 5.74
C HIS A 21 8.75 -2.31 4.71
N ALA A 22 9.32 -1.27 4.08
CA ALA A 22 10.39 -1.42 3.10
C ALA A 22 11.60 -0.54 3.47
N PRO A 23 12.82 -0.95 3.08
CA PRO A 23 14.04 -0.18 3.33
C PRO A 23 14.14 1.11 2.51
N SER A 24 13.35 1.23 1.44
CA SER A 24 13.34 2.43 0.58
C SER A 24 12.00 2.61 -0.13
N LYS A 25 11.77 3.82 -0.68
CA LYS A 25 10.58 4.12 -1.50
C LYS A 25 10.54 3.25 -2.76
N ILE A 26 11.70 2.96 -3.35
CA ILE A 26 11.81 2.13 -4.56
C ILE A 26 11.33 0.71 -4.25
N ALA A 27 11.86 0.08 -3.20
CA ALA A 27 11.44 -1.26 -2.79
C ALA A 27 9.93 -1.34 -2.47
N ALA A 28 9.38 -0.32 -1.79
CA ALA A 28 7.93 -0.26 -1.55
C ALA A 28 7.12 -0.09 -2.84
N SER A 29 7.63 0.69 -3.80
CA SER A 29 6.99 0.91 -5.10
C SER A 29 7.00 -0.36 -5.94
N ASP A 30 8.12 -1.09 -5.96
CA ASP A 30 8.25 -2.35 -6.70
C ASP A 30 7.27 -3.39 -6.18
N PHE A 31 7.17 -3.55 -4.86
CA PHE A 31 6.18 -4.42 -4.23
C PHE A 31 4.73 -3.98 -4.52
N ALA A 32 4.42 -2.68 -4.39
CA ALA A 32 3.07 -2.18 -4.67
C ALA A 32 2.67 -2.41 -6.13
N GLN A 33 3.60 -2.24 -7.07
CA GLN A 33 3.38 -2.52 -8.49
C GLN A 33 3.12 -4.01 -8.74
N GLU A 34 3.90 -4.90 -8.13
CA GLU A 34 3.69 -6.35 -8.23
C GLU A 34 2.32 -6.75 -7.66
N TYR A 35 1.99 -6.26 -6.46
CA TYR A 35 0.68 -6.48 -5.84
C TYR A 35 -0.44 -6.00 -6.76
N ALA A 36 -0.39 -4.75 -7.24
CA ALA A 36 -1.42 -4.21 -8.13
C ALA A 36 -1.59 -5.09 -9.39
N SER A 37 -0.49 -5.53 -9.98
CA SER A 37 -0.49 -6.37 -11.19
C SER A 37 -1.13 -7.74 -10.93
N ASN A 38 -0.82 -8.38 -9.80
CA ASN A 38 -1.38 -9.68 -9.42
C ASN A 38 -2.89 -9.65 -9.18
N TRP A 39 -3.44 -8.49 -8.80
CA TRP A 39 -4.86 -8.29 -8.54
C TRP A 39 -5.61 -7.55 -9.65
N GLY A 40 -4.94 -7.22 -10.76
CA GLY A 40 -5.53 -6.49 -11.87
C GLY A 40 -5.93 -5.05 -11.54
N ILE A 41 -5.29 -4.44 -10.54
CA ILE A 41 -5.54 -3.06 -10.11
C ILE A 41 -4.74 -2.11 -10.99
N GLU A 42 -5.39 -1.08 -11.55
CA GLU A 42 -4.74 -0.19 -12.51
C GLU A 42 -4.06 1.03 -11.89
N LEU A 43 -4.45 1.41 -10.66
CA LEU A 43 -3.90 2.58 -9.97
C LEU A 43 -3.46 2.24 -8.56
N PHE A 44 -2.30 2.78 -8.18
CA PHE A 44 -1.89 2.86 -6.79
C PHE A 44 -1.18 4.18 -6.49
N SER A 45 -1.25 4.58 -5.22
CA SER A 45 -0.52 5.70 -4.64
C SER A 45 0.45 5.18 -3.59
N LEU A 46 1.58 5.86 -3.40
CA LEU A 46 2.55 5.51 -2.37
C LEU A 46 3.03 6.76 -1.64
N THR A 47 2.78 6.81 -0.34
CA THR A 47 3.17 7.93 0.53
C THR A 47 3.95 7.44 1.75
N PRO A 48 4.87 8.24 2.33
CA PRO A 48 5.43 7.92 3.64
C PRO A 48 4.31 7.82 4.68
N ALA A 49 4.27 6.71 5.42
CA ALA A 49 3.23 6.51 6.43
C ALA A 49 3.46 7.45 7.63
N THR A 50 2.39 8.09 8.11
CA THR A 50 2.42 8.82 9.39
C THR A 50 2.44 7.85 10.57
N GLU A 51 2.94 8.29 11.73
CA GLU A 51 2.94 7.47 12.95
C GLU A 51 1.53 6.97 13.34
N LYS A 52 0.50 7.78 13.10
CA LYS A 52 -0.90 7.41 13.35
C LYS A 52 -1.36 6.28 12.43
N GLN A 53 -1.02 6.35 11.14
CA GLN A 53 -1.32 5.28 10.17
C GLN A 53 -0.57 4.00 10.52
N VAL A 54 0.73 4.11 10.87
CA VAL A 54 1.51 2.95 11.32
C VAL A 54 0.81 2.27 12.50
N ARG A 55 0.49 3.03 13.54
CA ARG A 55 -0.19 2.49 14.73
C ARG A 55 -1.53 1.85 14.39
N LEU A 56 -2.36 2.50 13.56
CA LEU A 56 -3.67 1.98 13.18
C LEU A 56 -3.55 0.67 12.40
N TYR A 57 -2.70 0.62 11.38
CA TYR A 57 -2.59 -0.56 10.51
C TYR A 57 -1.90 -1.74 11.19
N SER A 58 -0.96 -1.49 12.10
CA SER A 58 -0.41 -2.55 12.97
C SER A 58 -1.48 -3.17 13.87
N LEU A 59 -2.40 -2.37 14.42
CA LEU A 59 -3.52 -2.89 15.23
C LEU A 59 -4.52 -3.69 14.41
N LEU A 60 -4.69 -3.34 13.13
CA LEU A 60 -5.58 -4.05 12.20
C LEU A 60 -4.93 -5.31 11.59
N GLY A 61 -3.63 -5.56 11.83
CA GLY A 61 -2.90 -6.66 11.20
C GLY A 61 -2.73 -6.50 9.68
N LYS A 62 -2.81 -5.26 9.17
CA LYS A 62 -2.71 -4.93 7.73
C LYS A 62 -1.34 -4.36 7.36
N SER A 63 -0.28 -4.97 7.89
CA SER A 63 1.10 -4.59 7.63
C SER A 63 1.89 -5.74 6.98
N ILE A 64 2.72 -5.43 6.00
CA ILE A 64 3.60 -6.37 5.30
C ILE A 64 5.06 -5.96 5.52
N GLU A 65 5.93 -6.95 5.74
CA GLU A 65 7.38 -6.79 5.88
C GLU A 65 8.10 -7.34 4.65
N LEU A 66 9.08 -6.58 4.14
CA LEU A 66 9.88 -6.88 2.95
C LEU A 66 11.38 -6.97 3.26
#